data_AF-A0A0M4R063-F1
#
_entry.id   AF-A0A0M4R063-F1
#
_cell.length_a   1.000
_cell.length_b   1.000
_cell.length_c   1.000
_cell.angle_alpha   90.00
_cell.angle_beta   90.00
_cell.angle_gamma   90.00
#
_symmetry.space_group_name_H-M   'P 1'
#
loop_
_entity.id
_entity.type
_entity.pdbx_description
1 polymer ?
#
loop_
_entity_poly.entity_id
_entity_poly.type
_entity_poly.pdbx_seq_one_letter_code
_entity_poly.pdbx_strand_id
1 'polypeptide(L)'
;MPDVSATVFDPVGDADNAGTVGNVVDGDPSTVWTTSRYFQPFPALKPGIGVLASFDAAEPLTGLTIDSPTAGAVVQVRSAPSAEPTLAETTLLDTVTLSSGRTTVGLDPGRPTQHVLLWITNLGPDNQTRIDDIGFRRTAP
;
A
#
# COMPACT_ATOMS: atom_id res chain seq x y z
N MET A 1 13.55 -0.55 -5.37
CA MET A 1 14.33 0.25 -4.40
C MET A 1 15.09 -0.68 -3.47
N PRO A 2 16.41 -0.54 -3.30
CA PRO A 2 17.20 -1.55 -2.59
C PRO A 2 16.87 -1.71 -1.10
N ASP A 3 16.27 -0.69 -0.47
CA ASP A 3 16.07 -0.64 1.00
C ASP A 3 14.60 -0.77 1.42
N VAL A 4 13.73 -1.24 0.52
CA VAL A 4 12.29 -1.41 0.79
C VAL A 4 11.85 -2.80 0.38
N SER A 5 11.22 -3.52 1.30
CA SER A 5 10.53 -4.79 1.03
C SER A 5 9.03 -4.63 1.14
N ALA A 6 8.27 -5.52 0.52
CA ALA A 6 6.81 -5.50 0.55
C ALA A 6 6.24 -6.89 0.89
N THR A 7 5.19 -6.92 1.68
CA THR A 7 4.36 -8.11 1.95
C THR A 7 2.89 -7.78 1.78
N VAL A 8 2.08 -8.79 1.46
CA VAL A 8 0.62 -8.61 1.42
C VAL A 8 0.09 -8.60 2.84
N PHE A 9 -0.67 -7.57 3.16
CA PHE A 9 -1.36 -7.43 4.44
C PHE A 9 -2.80 -7.91 4.31
N ASP A 10 -3.09 -9.06 4.92
CA ASP A 10 -4.44 -9.64 4.92
C ASP A 10 -4.82 -10.14 6.33
N PRO A 11 -5.68 -9.41 7.07
CA PRO A 11 -6.13 -9.80 8.41
C PRO A 11 -6.94 -11.10 8.48
N VAL A 12 -7.53 -11.55 7.37
CA VAL A 12 -8.39 -12.75 7.37
C VAL A 12 -7.66 -13.98 6.82
N GLY A 13 -6.40 -13.84 6.44
CA GLY A 13 -5.64 -14.87 5.73
C GLY A 13 -6.03 -14.95 4.24
N ASP A 14 -5.27 -15.73 3.47
CA ASP A 14 -5.40 -15.84 2.01
C ASP A 14 -4.96 -14.59 1.24
N ALA A 15 -3.66 -14.29 1.38
CA ALA A 15 -3.01 -13.16 0.73
C ALA A 15 -3.07 -13.22 -0.81
N ASP A 16 -3.65 -12.19 -1.42
CA ASP A 16 -3.77 -12.09 -2.87
C ASP A 16 -2.41 -11.98 -3.56
N ASN A 17 -2.13 -12.89 -4.50
CA ASN A 17 -0.98 -12.82 -5.42
C ASN A 17 0.36 -12.49 -4.72
N ALA A 18 0.58 -13.04 -3.53
CA ALA A 18 1.73 -12.67 -2.69
C ALA A 18 3.09 -12.87 -3.38
N GLY A 19 3.20 -13.78 -4.34
CA GLY A 19 4.42 -14.01 -5.12
C GLY A 19 4.87 -12.84 -5.98
N THR A 20 3.99 -11.86 -6.25
CA THR A 20 4.32 -10.67 -7.07
C THR A 20 4.25 -9.37 -6.29
N VAL A 21 4.05 -9.42 -4.96
CA VAL A 21 3.90 -8.19 -4.15
C VAL A 21 5.18 -7.34 -4.15
N GLY A 22 6.36 -7.95 -4.31
CA GLY A 22 7.63 -7.22 -4.41
C GLY A 22 7.70 -6.25 -5.58
N ASN A 23 6.87 -6.44 -6.61
CA ASN A 23 6.82 -5.56 -7.78
C ASN A 23 6.48 -4.12 -7.41
N VAL A 24 5.63 -3.92 -6.39
CA VAL A 24 5.18 -2.58 -5.98
C VAL A 24 6.29 -1.69 -5.39
N VAL A 25 7.50 -2.21 -5.20
CA VAL A 25 8.64 -1.44 -4.68
C VAL A 25 9.92 -1.70 -5.49
N ASP A 26 9.81 -2.33 -6.65
CA ASP A 26 10.96 -2.68 -7.48
C ASP A 26 11.45 -1.49 -8.33
N GLY A 27 10.60 -0.48 -8.58
CA GLY A 27 10.88 0.69 -9.42
C GLY A 27 10.70 0.45 -10.92
N ASP A 28 10.12 -0.67 -11.33
CA ASP A 28 9.81 -1.03 -12.71
C ASP A 28 8.29 -0.87 -12.96
N PRO A 29 7.85 0.17 -13.69
CA PRO A 29 6.43 0.40 -13.95
C PRO A 29 5.81 -0.63 -14.91
N SER A 30 6.58 -1.60 -15.41
CA SER A 30 6.08 -2.70 -16.24
C SER A 30 5.72 -3.96 -15.45
N THR A 31 6.14 -4.05 -14.19
CA THR A 31 5.71 -5.10 -13.26
C THR A 31 4.52 -4.60 -12.44
N VAL A 32 3.75 -5.54 -11.88
CA VAL A 32 2.49 -5.20 -11.20
C VAL A 32 2.17 -6.20 -10.10
N TRP A 33 1.59 -5.72 -9.01
CA TRP A 33 0.81 -6.54 -8.08
C TRP A 33 -0.68 -6.25 -8.28
N THR A 34 -1.51 -7.27 -8.08
CA THR A 34 -2.94 -7.18 -8.33
C THR A 34 -3.68 -7.90 -7.21
N THR A 35 -4.76 -7.31 -6.71
CA THR A 35 -5.67 -8.04 -5.83
C THR A 35 -6.35 -9.17 -6.59
N SER A 36 -6.94 -10.12 -5.88
CA SER A 36 -7.91 -11.03 -6.50
C SER A 36 -9.05 -10.23 -7.12
N ARG A 37 -9.74 -10.83 -8.09
CA ARG A 37 -11.01 -10.31 -8.60
C ARG A 37 -12.12 -10.80 -7.68
N TYR A 38 -12.74 -9.88 -6.95
CA TYR A 38 -13.73 -10.23 -5.94
C TYR A 38 -15.16 -10.24 -6.51
N PHE A 39 -16.00 -11.15 -6.03
CA PHE A 39 -17.42 -11.18 -6.43
C PHE A 39 -18.25 -10.06 -5.80
N GLN A 40 -17.84 -9.58 -4.62
CA GLN A 40 -18.47 -8.47 -3.90
C GLN A 40 -17.38 -7.48 -3.45
N PRO A 41 -17.67 -6.17 -3.45
CA PRO A 41 -16.72 -5.18 -2.97
C PRO A 41 -16.51 -5.29 -1.46
N PHE A 42 -15.42 -4.72 -0.97
CA PHE A 42 -15.23 -4.54 0.48
C PHE A 42 -16.30 -3.59 1.05
N PRO A 43 -16.77 -3.81 2.30
CA PRO A 43 -16.29 -4.81 3.26
C PRO A 43 -17.03 -6.16 3.22
N ALA A 44 -17.82 -6.46 2.18
CA ALA A 44 -18.75 -7.60 2.20
C ALA A 44 -18.07 -8.97 2.34
N LEU A 45 -16.92 -9.17 1.69
CA LEU A 45 -16.15 -10.43 1.78
C LEU A 45 -14.96 -10.32 2.74
N LYS A 46 -14.15 -9.27 2.60
CA LYS A 46 -13.02 -8.95 3.48
C LYS A 46 -13.17 -7.50 3.95
N PRO A 47 -12.67 -7.14 5.16
CA PRO A 47 -12.65 -5.75 5.61
C PRO A 47 -11.77 -4.85 4.74
N GLY A 48 -10.87 -5.46 3.97
CA GLY A 48 -9.94 -4.84 3.03
C GLY A 48 -8.79 -5.80 2.75
N ILE A 49 -7.82 -5.34 1.97
CA ILE A 49 -6.50 -5.98 1.80
C ILE A 49 -5.46 -4.89 1.54
N GLY A 50 -4.18 -5.15 1.76
CA GLY A 50 -3.16 -4.14 1.52
C GLY A 50 -1.78 -4.65 1.22
N VAL A 51 -0.86 -3.70 1.10
CA VAL A 51 0.58 -3.93 0.99
C VAL A 51 1.26 -3.26 2.17
N LEU A 52 2.04 -4.01 2.93
CA LEU A 52 2.90 -3.49 3.98
C LEU A 52 4.32 -3.33 3.43
N ALA A 53 4.74 -2.09 3.21
CA ALA A 53 6.11 -1.75 2.86
C ALA A 53 6.94 -1.62 4.15
N SER A 54 8.14 -2.21 4.15
CA SER A 54 9.07 -2.21 5.29
C SER A 54 10.44 -1.70 4.86
N PHE A 55 10.97 -0.76 5.64
CA PHE A 55 12.31 -0.19 5.50
C PHE A 55 13.29 -0.91 6.44
N ASP A 56 14.59 -0.84 6.16
CA ASP A 56 15.63 -1.39 7.04
C ASP A 56 15.74 -0.64 8.39
N ALA A 57 15.37 0.64 8.41
CA ALA A 57 15.33 1.49 9.59
C ALA A 57 14.13 2.46 9.53
N ALA A 58 13.82 3.14 10.64
CA ALA A 58 12.77 4.14 10.66
C ALA A 58 13.15 5.38 9.83
N GLU A 59 12.28 5.77 8.89
CA GLU A 59 12.54 6.82 7.91
C GLU A 59 11.65 8.05 8.11
N PRO A 60 12.19 9.29 8.05
CA PRO A 60 11.41 10.54 8.10
C PRO A 60 10.76 10.82 6.74
N LEU A 61 9.66 10.12 6.45
CA LEU A 61 8.95 10.24 5.18
C LEU A 61 8.21 11.58 5.06
N THR A 62 8.38 12.27 3.94
CA THR A 62 7.63 13.49 3.59
C THR A 62 6.44 13.20 2.70
N GLY A 63 6.37 12.00 2.14
CA GLY A 63 5.25 11.58 1.30
C GLY A 63 5.55 10.30 0.54
N LEU A 64 4.54 9.83 -0.19
CA LEU A 64 4.66 8.71 -1.12
C LEU A 64 3.92 8.96 -2.44
N THR A 65 4.20 8.15 -3.44
CA THR A 65 3.44 8.04 -4.69
C THR A 65 2.91 6.63 -4.84
N ILE A 66 1.73 6.49 -5.43
CA ILE A 66 1.12 5.21 -5.80
C ILE A 66 0.83 5.30 -7.30
N ASP A 67 1.54 4.51 -8.09
CA ASP A 67 1.32 4.39 -9.53
C ASP A 67 0.41 3.16 -9.76
N SER A 68 -0.75 3.41 -10.38
CA SER A 68 -1.78 2.38 -10.57
C SER A 68 -2.55 2.62 -11.88
N PRO A 69 -2.82 1.59 -12.69
CA PRO A 69 -3.71 1.73 -13.83
C PRO A 69 -5.18 1.76 -13.39
N THR A 70 -5.49 1.27 -12.19
CA THR A 70 -6.83 1.21 -11.62
C THR A 70 -7.19 2.52 -10.90
N ALA A 71 -8.12 3.27 -11.47
CA ALA A 71 -8.74 4.41 -10.82
C ALA A 71 -9.89 3.99 -9.88
N GLY A 72 -10.22 4.82 -8.89
CA GLY A 72 -11.42 4.72 -8.06
C GLY A 72 -11.28 3.85 -6.81
N ALA A 73 -10.22 3.04 -6.70
CA ALA A 73 -9.92 2.33 -5.46
C ALA A 73 -9.61 3.32 -4.32
N VAL A 74 -10.06 3.02 -3.10
CA VAL A 74 -9.81 3.84 -1.91
C VAL A 74 -8.74 3.18 -1.06
N VAL A 75 -7.68 3.92 -0.76
CA VAL A 75 -6.51 3.46 -0.02
C VAL A 75 -6.33 4.34 1.22
N GLN A 76 -6.22 3.69 2.36
CA GLN A 76 -5.72 4.30 3.59
C GLN A 76 -4.21 4.09 3.66
N VAL A 77 -3.46 5.18 3.78
CA VAL A 77 -2.03 5.13 4.09
C VAL A 77 -1.87 5.17 5.60
N ARG A 78 -1.18 4.18 6.15
CA ARG A 78 -1.09 3.96 7.60
C ARG A 78 0.34 3.66 8.00
N SER A 79 0.79 4.13 9.16
CA SER A 79 2.05 3.65 9.77
C SER A 79 1.79 2.41 10.61
N ALA A 80 2.75 1.50 10.66
CA ALA A 80 2.70 0.31 11.50
C ALA A 80 3.89 0.24 12.47
N PRO A 81 3.71 -0.33 13.67
CA PRO A 81 4.78 -0.45 14.66
C PRO A 81 5.70 -1.66 14.45
N SER A 82 5.36 -2.60 13.56
CA SER A 82 6.12 -3.82 13.28
C SER A 82 5.87 -4.31 11.84
N ALA A 83 6.63 -5.34 11.42
CA ALA A 83 6.47 -6.01 10.13
C ALA A 83 5.27 -6.97 10.06
N GLU A 84 4.65 -7.28 11.21
CA GLU A 84 3.47 -8.14 11.31
C GLU A 84 2.43 -7.50 12.26
N PRO A 85 1.90 -6.31 11.93
CA PRO A 85 0.94 -5.63 12.78
C PRO A 85 -0.45 -6.26 12.63
N THR A 86 -1.33 -6.04 13.59
CA THR A 86 -2.77 -6.09 13.36
C THR A 86 -3.26 -4.75 12.79
N LEU A 87 -4.40 -4.73 12.10
CA LEU A 87 -4.93 -3.46 11.56
C LEU A 87 -5.19 -2.43 12.67
N ALA A 88 -5.58 -2.88 13.87
CA ALA A 88 -5.85 -2.02 15.02
C ALA A 88 -4.59 -1.35 15.61
N GLU A 89 -3.41 -1.95 15.41
CA GLU A 89 -2.14 -1.38 15.87
C GLU A 89 -1.59 -0.31 14.93
N THR A 90 -2.14 -0.20 13.71
CA THR A 90 -1.70 0.79 12.73
C THR A 90 -2.37 2.15 12.94
N THR A 91 -1.63 3.22 12.64
CA THR A 91 -2.14 4.60 12.72
C THR A 91 -2.46 5.13 11.33
N LEU A 92 -3.67 5.62 11.12
CA LEU A 92 -4.06 6.26 9.87
C LEU A 92 -3.28 7.57 9.68
N LEU A 93 -2.63 7.72 8.52
CA LEU A 93 -1.91 8.93 8.14
C LEU A 93 -2.73 9.74 7.12
N ASP A 94 -3.28 9.07 6.10
CA ASP A 94 -4.10 9.70 5.07
C ASP A 94 -5.07 8.70 4.42
N THR A 95 -6.07 9.20 3.70
CA THR A 95 -6.97 8.40 2.84
C THR A 95 -7.07 9.04 1.46
N VAL A 96 -6.76 8.28 0.43
CA VAL A 96 -6.78 8.74 -0.97
C VAL A 96 -7.60 7.82 -1.85
N THR A 97 -8.17 8.40 -2.91
CA THR A 97 -8.77 7.65 -4.02
C THR A 97 -7.77 7.62 -5.17
N LEU A 98 -7.47 6.44 -5.69
CA LEU A 98 -6.50 6.30 -6.78
C LEU A 98 -7.02 6.94 -8.07
N SER A 99 -6.15 7.69 -8.73
CA SER A 99 -6.29 8.05 -10.15
C SER A 99 -5.79 6.91 -11.04
N SER A 100 -6.11 6.97 -12.33
CA SER A 100 -5.35 6.19 -13.31
C SER A 100 -4.03 6.92 -13.55
N GLY A 101 -2.92 6.24 -13.29
CA GLY A 101 -1.58 6.81 -13.22
C GLY A 101 -1.17 7.13 -11.78
N ARG A 102 -0.50 8.26 -11.60
CA ARG A 102 0.13 8.63 -10.33
C ARG A 102 -0.82 9.30 -9.36
N THR A 103 -0.92 8.75 -8.15
CA THR A 103 -1.51 9.39 -6.96
C THR A 103 -0.40 9.81 -6.00
N THR A 104 -0.45 11.04 -5.48
CA THR A 104 0.58 11.56 -4.55
C THR A 104 -0.03 11.79 -3.17
N VAL A 105 0.68 11.35 -2.14
CA VAL A 105 0.29 11.48 -0.72
C VAL A 105 1.37 12.27 0.02
N GLY A 106 0.98 13.28 0.78
CA GLY A 106 1.88 14.01 1.69
C GLY A 106 1.86 13.38 3.07
N LEU A 107 3.02 13.30 3.73
CA LEU A 107 3.15 12.75 5.08
C LEU A 107 3.88 13.75 5.99
N ASP A 108 3.62 13.67 7.29
CA ASP A 108 4.34 14.44 8.31
C ASP A 108 5.68 13.75 8.65
N PRO A 109 6.83 14.35 8.30
CA PRO A 109 8.14 13.77 8.58
C PRO A 109 8.50 13.77 10.08
N GLY A 110 7.74 14.47 10.93
CA GLY A 110 7.94 14.52 12.38
C GLY A 110 7.71 13.17 13.08
N ARG A 111 7.26 12.14 12.36
CA ARG A 111 7.03 10.78 12.87
C ARG A 111 7.72 9.75 11.97
N PRO A 112 9.03 9.53 12.15
CA PRO A 112 9.74 8.48 11.41
C PRO A 112 9.07 7.12 11.59
N THR A 113 8.97 6.34 10.52
CA THR A 113 8.35 5.02 10.55
C THR A 113 9.14 4.03 9.73
N GLN A 114 9.18 2.78 10.21
CA GLN A 114 9.83 1.68 9.50
C GLN A 114 8.83 0.90 8.62
N HIS A 115 7.53 1.08 8.83
CA HIS A 115 6.50 0.29 8.14
C HIS A 115 5.34 1.17 7.70
N VAL A 116 5.01 1.12 6.41
CA VAL A 116 3.88 1.83 5.82
C VAL A 116 2.92 0.82 5.18
N LEU A 117 1.69 0.82 5.64
CA LEU A 117 0.61 0.01 5.10
C LEU A 117 -0.23 0.86 4.12
N LEU A 118 -0.37 0.37 2.89
CA LEU A 118 -1.37 0.81 1.94
C LEU A 118 -2.56 -0.13 2.05
N TRP A 119 -3.60 0.28 2.79
CA TRP A 119 -4.79 -0.51 3.08
C TRP A 119 -5.94 -0.16 2.14
N ILE A 120 -6.27 -1.06 1.22
CA ILE A 120 -7.33 -0.90 0.23
C ILE A 120 -8.67 -1.24 0.91
N THR A 121 -9.50 -0.22 1.11
CA THR A 121 -10.83 -0.35 1.74
C THR A 121 -11.97 -0.37 0.74
N ASN A 122 -11.71 0.08 -0.49
CA ASN A 122 -12.64 -0.03 -1.60
C ASN A 122 -11.86 -0.36 -2.88
N LEU A 123 -12.37 -1.30 -3.65
CA LEU A 123 -11.75 -1.77 -4.88
C LEU A 123 -12.11 -0.84 -6.03
N GLY A 124 -11.29 -0.87 -7.09
CA GLY A 124 -11.63 -0.21 -8.34
C GLY A 124 -12.71 -0.95 -9.13
N PRO A 125 -12.92 -0.56 -10.40
CA PRO A 125 -13.76 -1.29 -11.34
C PRO A 125 -13.47 -2.79 -11.35
N ASP A 126 -14.50 -3.58 -11.66
CA ASP A 126 -14.45 -5.06 -11.66
C ASP A 126 -14.11 -5.70 -10.30
N ASN A 127 -14.18 -4.96 -9.19
CA ASN A 127 -13.78 -5.39 -7.86
C ASN A 127 -12.34 -5.96 -7.85
N GLN A 128 -11.43 -5.25 -8.51
CA GLN A 128 -10.00 -5.57 -8.52
C GLN A 128 -9.19 -4.27 -8.50
N THR A 129 -8.05 -4.28 -7.81
CA THR A 129 -7.09 -3.16 -7.81
C THR A 129 -5.72 -3.66 -8.26
N ARG A 130 -5.07 -2.89 -9.13
CA ARG A 130 -3.69 -3.10 -9.57
C ARG A 130 -2.81 -1.98 -9.04
N ILE A 131 -1.59 -2.31 -8.63
CA ILE A 131 -0.57 -1.34 -8.21
C ILE A 131 0.71 -1.71 -8.94
N ASP A 132 1.26 -0.75 -9.69
CA ASP A 132 2.48 -0.94 -10.45
C ASP A 132 3.68 -0.65 -9.54
N ASP A 133 3.74 0.55 -8.95
CA ASP A 133 4.86 0.96 -8.08
C ASP A 133 4.41 1.90 -6.94
N ILE A 134 5.15 1.85 -5.83
CA ILE A 134 5.02 2.71 -4.66
C ILE A 134 6.35 3.41 -4.42
N GLY A 135 6.34 4.73 -4.60
CA GLY A 135 7.51 5.58 -4.40
C GLY A 135 7.50 6.23 -3.02
N PHE A 136 8.62 6.23 -2.29
CA PHE A 136 8.74 6.92 -1.00
C PHE A 136 9.68 8.12 -1.07
N ARG A 137 9.26 9.25 -0.50
CA ARG A 137 10.03 10.50 -0.43
C ARG A 137 10.43 10.77 1.01
N ARG A 138 11.70 11.13 1.22
CA ARG A 138 12.31 11.43 2.51
C ARG A 138 12.67 12.91 2.61
N THR A 139 12.88 13.42 3.81
CA THR A 139 13.59 14.71 3.96
C THR A 139 15.00 14.58 3.38
N ALA A 140 15.47 15.62 2.69
CA ALA A 140 16.88 15.69 2.32
C ALA A 140 17.75 15.68 3.60
N PRO A 141 18.94 15.05 3.58
CA PRO A 141 19.87 15.06 4.70
C PRO A 141 20.40 16.47 5.02
#